data_AF-A0A3P6M5A0-F1
#
_entry.id   AF-A0A3P6M5A0-F1
#
_cell.length_a   1.000
_cell.length_b   1.000
_cell.length_c   1.000
_cell.angle_alpha   90.00
_cell.angle_beta   90.00
_cell.angle_gamma   90.00
#
_symmetry.space_group_name_H-M   'P 1'
#
loop_
_entity.id
_entity.type
_entity.pdbx_description
1 polymer ?
#
loop_
_entity_poly.entity_id
_entity_poly.type
_entity_poly.pdbx_seq_one_letter_code
_entity_poly.pdbx_strand_id
1 'polypeptide(L)'
;MLTLLVLFVLFIALVGRKYNRYGIYYSCFIFFYVVCHYFYFLTKDGFYHIELDSDEGLSFLQTTILLMLIIITYRTLSSIFKIREPILNGVIIGSGYVLLLMLYFLGVLSYVLQNGIALGLSYNDRLTANTGGGLSIILMYAYIPALILIYISKPSKISLIICLLLSVFCGLIYYVVIGGSRNVLAAGIFSLIYLALYFKHITKKFLALIIVCGVFTLMILELYRYANNITDAINFIMNGGMQVILFAFESFSPMHAVININEALDKRLIEPQYLSTFFNEFSIIIPRFLWEDKPINVLNNGYFYTTEILSLDTNLTMSPTFLGTSLIMFGSWFYWVGGFISGVILFIFDRSFSHSSNLYWKIILLSSVGYLFFWVRDGFEVFCYILIKFFIVMFIYKNLTIIYKSLARKNEF
;
A
#
# COMPACT_ATOMS: atom_id res chain seq x y z
N MET A 1 24.51 -10.23 14.66
CA MET A 1 23.57 -10.96 15.56
C MET A 1 23.00 -10.12 16.71
N LEU A 2 23.80 -9.45 17.54
CA LEU A 2 23.31 -8.71 18.73
C LEU A 2 22.33 -7.56 18.39
N THR A 3 22.60 -6.82 17.32
CA THR A 3 21.75 -5.71 16.82
C THR A 3 20.38 -6.18 16.32
N LEU A 4 20.32 -7.38 15.77
CA LEU A 4 19.12 -7.97 15.19
C LEU A 4 18.19 -8.56 16.27
N LEU A 5 18.78 -9.16 17.30
CA LEU A 5 18.08 -9.53 18.53
C LEU A 5 17.51 -8.28 19.22
N VAL A 6 18.27 -7.18 19.30
CA VAL A 6 17.81 -5.90 19.87
C VAL A 6 16.64 -5.32 19.08
N LEU A 7 16.64 -5.42 17.74
CA LEU A 7 15.54 -4.95 16.89
C LEU A 7 14.28 -5.82 16.98
N PHE A 8 14.42 -7.14 17.07
CA PHE A 8 13.31 -8.05 17.33
C PHE A 8 12.73 -7.86 18.74
N VAL A 9 13.59 -7.62 19.73
CA VAL A 9 13.19 -7.23 21.10
C VAL A 9 12.53 -5.86 21.11
N LEU A 10 12.98 -4.90 20.30
CA LEU A 10 12.31 -3.60 20.11
C LEU A 10 10.92 -3.76 19.47
N PHE A 11 10.78 -4.61 18.45
CA PHE A 11 9.49 -4.96 17.84
C PHE A 11 8.54 -5.60 18.86
N ILE A 12 9.00 -6.60 19.62
CA ILE A 12 8.21 -7.22 20.69
C ILE A 12 7.89 -6.23 21.81
N ALA A 13 8.82 -5.34 22.19
CA ALA A 13 8.60 -4.31 23.20
C ALA A 13 7.63 -3.21 22.73
N LEU A 14 7.58 -2.94 21.41
CA LEU A 14 6.64 -2.02 20.77
C LEU A 14 5.23 -2.61 20.69
N VAL A 15 5.11 -3.88 20.27
CA VAL A 15 3.84 -4.63 20.21
C VAL A 15 3.30 -4.97 21.61
N GLY A 16 4.21 -5.19 22.58
CA GLY A 16 3.89 -5.59 23.95
C GLY A 16 3.46 -4.45 24.88
N ARG A 17 3.71 -3.18 24.52
CA ARG A 17 3.25 -2.03 25.32
C ARG A 17 1.77 -1.76 25.01
N LYS A 18 0.95 -1.71 26.08
CA LYS A 18 -0.51 -1.44 26.07
C LYS A 18 -0.94 -0.63 24.84
N TYR A 19 -1.79 -1.24 24.00
CA TYR A 19 -2.41 -0.78 22.75
C TYR A 19 -3.03 0.65 22.75
N ASN A 20 -2.96 1.39 23.86
CA ASN A 20 -3.70 2.63 24.08
C ASN A 20 -2.87 3.91 24.02
N ARG A 21 -1.57 3.87 23.70
CA ARG A 21 -0.74 5.10 23.63
C ARG A 21 -0.40 5.58 22.23
N TYR A 22 -0.42 4.71 21.22
CA TYR A 22 -0.01 5.06 19.87
C TYR A 22 -1.13 4.74 18.88
N GLY A 23 -1.23 5.54 17.83
CA GLY A 23 -2.25 5.35 16.81
C GLY A 23 -1.94 4.19 15.88
N ILE A 24 -2.91 3.94 15.01
CA ILE A 24 -2.91 2.80 14.11
C ILE A 24 -1.93 2.98 12.96
N TYR A 25 -1.87 4.19 12.39
CA TYR A 25 -1.01 4.49 11.26
C TYR A 25 0.44 4.22 11.61
N TYR A 26 0.88 4.73 12.75
CA TYR A 26 2.22 4.45 13.26
C TYR A 26 2.45 2.95 13.46
N SER A 27 1.53 2.24 14.09
CA SER A 27 1.72 0.81 14.40
C SER A 27 1.80 -0.06 13.14
N CYS A 28 0.90 0.17 12.18
CA CYS A 28 0.89 -0.55 10.90
C CYS A 28 2.10 -0.16 10.03
N PHE A 29 2.46 1.12 9.99
CA PHE A 29 3.62 1.59 9.25
C PHE A 29 4.90 0.94 9.76
N ILE A 30 5.14 0.94 11.07
CA ILE A 30 6.33 0.31 11.66
C ILE A 30 6.35 -1.20 11.39
N PHE A 31 5.21 -1.88 11.46
CA PHE A 31 5.12 -3.29 11.10
C PHE A 31 5.55 -3.52 9.64
N PHE A 32 4.97 -2.78 8.69
CA PHE A 32 5.35 -2.91 7.28
C PHE A 32 6.80 -2.51 7.04
N TYR A 33 7.30 -1.46 7.71
CA TYR A 33 8.69 -1.01 7.62
C TYR A 33 9.67 -2.11 8.00
N VAL A 34 9.41 -2.76 9.14
CA VAL A 34 10.23 -3.89 9.59
C VAL A 34 10.21 -5.03 8.58
N VAL A 35 9.04 -5.39 8.06
CA VAL A 35 8.91 -6.46 7.07
C VAL A 35 9.60 -6.11 5.75
N CYS A 36 9.45 -4.89 5.23
CA CYS A 36 9.97 -4.57 3.90
C CYS A 36 11.46 -4.21 3.90
N HIS A 37 12.02 -3.71 5.01
CA HIS A 37 13.41 -3.24 5.03
C HIS A 37 14.36 -4.15 5.81
N TYR A 38 13.87 -4.98 6.74
CA TYR A 38 14.75 -5.83 7.56
C TYR A 38 14.67 -7.32 7.23
N PHE A 39 13.59 -7.77 6.58
CA PHE A 39 13.38 -9.19 6.33
C PHE A 39 14.36 -9.76 5.30
N TYR A 40 14.82 -8.94 4.35
CA TYR A 40 15.94 -9.27 3.45
C TYR A 40 17.20 -9.68 4.22
N PHE A 41 17.70 -8.81 5.11
CA PHE A 41 18.92 -9.05 5.90
C PHE A 41 18.81 -10.26 6.85
N LEU A 42 17.59 -10.67 7.19
CA LEU A 42 17.32 -11.84 8.03
C LEU A 42 17.40 -13.17 7.26
N THR A 43 17.20 -13.14 5.95
CA THR A 43 16.90 -14.35 5.16
C THR A 43 17.95 -14.66 4.11
N LYS A 44 18.79 -13.68 3.71
CA LYS A 44 19.84 -13.82 2.70
C LYS A 44 20.75 -15.05 2.92
N ASP A 45 21.38 -15.15 4.08
CA ASP A 45 22.40 -16.18 4.39
C ASP A 45 21.88 -17.26 5.37
N GLY A 46 20.56 -17.24 5.62
CA GLY A 46 19.91 -18.04 6.66
C GLY A 46 19.98 -17.39 8.05
N PHE A 47 19.07 -17.77 8.94
CA PHE A 47 18.88 -17.10 10.24
C PHE A 47 20.10 -17.11 11.19
N TYR A 48 21.13 -17.91 10.91
CA TYR A 48 22.21 -18.22 11.84
C TYR A 48 23.56 -17.58 11.49
N HIS A 49 23.80 -17.23 10.23
CA HIS A 49 25.03 -16.54 9.79
C HIS A 49 24.60 -15.35 8.95
N ILE A 50 24.83 -14.14 9.42
CA ILE A 50 24.52 -12.90 8.68
C ILE A 50 25.84 -12.15 8.57
N GLU A 51 26.47 -12.24 7.40
CA GLU A 51 27.61 -11.41 7.02
C GLU A 51 27.08 -10.30 6.10
N LEU A 52 27.38 -9.06 6.43
CA LEU A 52 26.95 -7.91 5.63
C LEU A 52 28.18 -7.37 4.91
N ASP A 53 28.07 -7.26 3.59
CA ASP A 53 29.06 -6.55 2.78
C ASP A 53 29.03 -5.04 3.10
N SER A 54 30.02 -4.28 2.61
CA SER A 54 30.11 -2.82 2.87
C SER A 54 28.83 -2.07 2.50
N ASP A 55 28.25 -2.39 1.35
CA ASP A 55 27.10 -1.67 0.78
C ASP A 55 25.79 -2.09 1.45
N GLU A 56 25.73 -3.35 1.89
CA GLU A 56 24.63 -3.89 2.69
C GLU A 56 24.65 -3.30 4.10
N GLY A 57 25.83 -3.19 4.70
CA GLY A 57 26.04 -2.54 5.99
C GLY A 57 25.62 -1.06 5.96
N LEU A 58 25.97 -0.34 4.89
CA LEU A 58 25.50 1.03 4.67
C LEU A 58 23.98 1.11 4.56
N SER A 59 23.38 0.25 3.74
CA SER A 59 21.94 0.21 3.50
C SER A 59 21.15 -0.15 4.78
N PHE A 60 21.69 -1.07 5.59
CA PHE A 60 21.14 -1.42 6.91
C PHE A 60 21.23 -0.24 7.89
N LEU A 61 22.36 0.46 7.92
CA LEU A 61 22.57 1.64 8.78
C LEU A 61 21.59 2.76 8.40
N GLN A 62 21.48 3.09 7.11
CA GLN A 62 20.56 4.10 6.60
C GLN A 62 19.10 3.75 6.95
N THR A 63 18.70 2.50 6.73
CA THR A 63 17.36 2.00 7.11
C THR A 63 17.10 2.21 8.60
N THR A 64 18.10 1.96 9.44
CA THR A 64 17.99 2.08 10.90
C THR A 64 17.93 3.54 11.35
N ILE A 65 18.74 4.42 10.76
CA ILE A 65 18.69 5.86 11.03
C ILE A 65 17.33 6.42 10.64
N LEU A 66 16.82 6.06 9.47
CA LEU A 66 15.52 6.50 8.98
C LEU A 66 14.40 6.05 9.93
N LEU A 67 14.40 4.78 10.33
CA LEU A 67 13.43 4.25 11.30
C LEU A 67 13.51 4.97 12.66
N MET A 68 14.72 5.18 13.18
CA MET A 68 14.94 5.85 14.46
C MET A 68 14.38 7.28 14.45
N LEU A 69 14.59 8.03 13.37
CA LEU A 69 14.05 9.38 13.22
C LEU A 69 12.53 9.39 13.14
N ILE A 70 11.91 8.44 12.43
CA ILE A 70 10.45 8.29 12.40
C ILE A 70 9.91 8.07 13.81
N ILE A 71 10.52 7.12 14.55
CA ILE A 71 10.11 6.78 15.92
C ILE A 71 10.27 7.96 16.86
N ILE A 72 11.43 8.63 16.85
CA ILE A 72 11.71 9.78 17.71
C ILE A 72 10.70 10.89 17.43
N THR A 73 10.54 11.27 16.15
CA THR A 73 9.66 12.38 15.74
C THR A 73 8.19 12.11 16.08
N TYR A 74 7.70 10.89 15.80
CA TYR A 74 6.33 10.53 16.13
C TYR A 74 6.12 10.50 17.66
N ARG A 75 7.07 9.94 18.41
CA ARG A 75 6.95 9.82 19.87
C ARG A 75 6.99 11.19 20.56
N THR A 76 7.87 12.09 20.15
CA THR A 76 7.92 13.45 20.69
C THR A 76 6.60 14.18 20.47
N LEU A 77 6.07 14.15 19.24
CA LEU A 77 4.77 14.75 18.92
C LEU A 77 3.62 14.11 19.71
N SER A 78 3.56 12.78 19.80
CA SER A 78 2.50 12.07 20.54
C SER A 78 2.55 12.32 22.06
N SER A 79 3.73 12.60 22.61
CA SER A 79 3.90 12.96 24.02
C SER A 79 3.40 14.38 24.31
N ILE A 80 3.63 15.32 23.39
CA ILE A 80 3.14 16.70 23.47
C ILE A 80 1.63 16.74 23.23
N PHE A 81 1.15 15.97 22.27
CA PHE A 81 -0.22 16.01 21.77
C PHE A 81 -0.87 14.62 21.86
N LYS A 82 -1.63 14.40 22.94
CA LYS A 82 -2.29 13.11 23.18
C LYS A 82 -3.24 12.71 22.04
N ILE A 83 -3.15 11.44 21.62
CA ILE A 83 -4.05 10.80 20.67
C ILE A 83 -5.18 10.12 21.46
N ARG A 84 -6.44 10.42 21.10
CA ARG A 84 -7.62 9.80 21.72
C ARG A 84 -7.97 8.49 21.01
N GLU A 85 -8.76 7.64 21.65
CA GLU A 85 -9.34 6.48 20.97
C GLU A 85 -10.32 6.94 19.87
N PRO A 86 -10.26 6.35 18.67
CA PRO A 86 -11.14 6.73 17.57
C PRO A 86 -12.57 6.28 17.87
N ILE A 87 -13.53 7.21 17.79
CA ILE A 87 -14.96 6.91 17.93
C ILE A 87 -15.50 6.51 16.54
N LEU A 88 -15.82 5.22 16.37
CA LEU A 88 -16.38 4.64 15.14
C LEU A 88 -17.90 4.37 15.21
N ASN A 89 -18.50 4.39 16.40
CA ASN A 89 -19.92 4.02 16.61
C ASN A 89 -20.94 4.99 15.96
N GLY A 90 -20.51 6.16 15.49
CA GLY A 90 -21.35 7.13 14.77
C GLY A 90 -21.26 7.05 13.23
N VAL A 91 -20.51 6.09 12.69
CA VAL A 91 -20.21 5.96 11.25
C VAL A 91 -21.27 5.08 10.56
N ILE A 92 -22.56 5.37 10.77
CA ILE A 92 -23.65 4.62 10.13
C ILE A 92 -24.31 5.52 9.09
N ILE A 93 -23.90 5.38 7.82
CA ILE A 93 -24.59 6.02 6.69
C ILE A 93 -25.54 4.99 6.07
N GLY A 94 -26.59 4.57 6.78
CA GLY A 94 -27.68 3.74 6.24
C GLY A 94 -27.26 2.75 5.14
N SER A 95 -27.82 2.90 3.93
CA SER A 95 -27.52 2.11 2.72
C SER A 95 -26.39 2.69 1.84
N GLY A 96 -25.57 3.60 2.36
CA GLY A 96 -24.51 4.30 1.60
C GLY A 96 -23.49 3.38 0.92
N TYR A 97 -23.29 2.19 1.45
CA TYR A 97 -22.43 1.17 0.86
C TYR A 97 -22.95 0.67 -0.50
N VAL A 98 -24.27 0.72 -0.74
CA VAL A 98 -24.87 0.32 -2.03
C VAL A 98 -24.42 1.26 -3.13
N LEU A 99 -24.43 2.58 -2.87
CA LEU A 99 -23.96 3.58 -3.84
C LEU A 99 -22.46 3.41 -4.14
N LEU A 100 -21.64 3.12 -3.14
CA LEU A 100 -20.21 2.86 -3.35
C LEU A 100 -19.96 1.57 -4.16
N LEU A 101 -20.74 0.50 -3.91
CA LEU A 101 -20.69 -0.72 -4.73
C LEU A 101 -21.17 -0.45 -6.17
N MET A 102 -22.20 0.37 -6.35
CA MET A 102 -22.64 0.80 -7.69
C MET A 102 -21.53 1.56 -8.43
N LEU A 103 -20.85 2.50 -7.77
CA LEU A 103 -19.71 3.21 -8.35
C LEU A 103 -18.58 2.25 -8.74
N TYR A 104 -18.30 1.24 -7.91
CA TYR A 104 -17.34 0.19 -8.23
C TYR A 104 -17.72 -0.56 -9.51
N PHE A 105 -18.95 -1.09 -9.59
CA PHE A 105 -19.39 -1.84 -10.77
C PHE A 105 -19.48 -0.95 -12.03
N LEU A 106 -19.87 0.31 -11.89
CA LEU A 106 -19.82 1.29 -12.98
C LEU A 106 -18.39 1.52 -13.46
N GLY A 107 -17.42 1.62 -12.55
CA GLY A 107 -15.99 1.71 -12.88
C GLY A 107 -15.51 0.47 -13.63
N VAL A 108 -15.89 -0.73 -13.17
CA VAL A 108 -15.57 -2.00 -13.86
C VAL A 108 -16.15 -2.03 -15.26
N LEU A 109 -17.44 -1.76 -15.41
CA LEU A 109 -18.12 -1.77 -16.71
C LEU A 109 -17.51 -0.73 -17.67
N SER A 110 -17.30 0.50 -17.18
CA SER A 110 -16.73 1.58 -18.00
C SER A 110 -15.31 1.25 -18.48
N TYR A 111 -14.49 0.65 -17.62
CA TYR A 111 -13.15 0.19 -18.02
C TYR A 111 -13.23 -0.92 -19.07
N VAL A 112 -14.05 -1.96 -18.84
CA VAL A 112 -14.13 -3.09 -19.78
C VAL A 112 -14.65 -2.65 -21.15
N LEU A 113 -15.59 -1.70 -21.20
CA LEU A 113 -16.11 -1.15 -22.46
C LEU A 113 -15.08 -0.29 -23.21
N GLN A 114 -14.22 0.44 -22.50
CA GLN A 114 -13.22 1.31 -23.12
C GLN A 114 -11.94 0.55 -23.51
N ASN A 115 -11.48 -0.33 -22.63
CA ASN A 115 -10.11 -0.85 -22.63
C ASN A 115 -10.04 -2.39 -22.73
N GLY A 116 -11.17 -3.10 -22.61
CA GLY A 116 -11.21 -4.56 -22.56
C GLY A 116 -10.67 -5.14 -21.24
N ILE A 117 -10.25 -6.41 -21.29
CA ILE A 117 -9.64 -7.12 -20.14
C ILE A 117 -8.12 -7.20 -20.37
N ALA A 118 -7.34 -6.71 -19.41
CA ALA A 118 -5.88 -6.62 -19.56
C ALA A 118 -5.10 -7.85 -19.07
N LEU A 119 -5.76 -8.85 -18.48
CA LEU A 119 -5.08 -10.08 -18.03
C LEU A 119 -4.60 -10.93 -19.22
N GLY A 120 -3.34 -11.36 -19.16
CA GLY A 120 -2.68 -12.14 -20.22
C GLY A 120 -1.87 -11.29 -21.21
N LEU A 121 -2.03 -9.96 -21.21
CA LEU A 121 -1.23 -9.06 -22.04
C LEU A 121 0.22 -8.94 -21.55
N SER A 122 1.16 -8.58 -22.44
CA SER A 122 2.52 -8.19 -22.04
C SER A 122 2.49 -6.90 -21.19
N TYR A 123 3.55 -6.57 -20.45
CA TYR A 123 3.52 -5.39 -19.55
C TYR A 123 3.23 -4.07 -20.30
N ASN A 124 3.85 -3.84 -21.47
CA ASN A 124 3.57 -2.65 -22.28
C ASN A 124 2.16 -2.63 -22.84
N ASP A 125 1.68 -3.79 -23.28
CA ASP A 125 0.32 -3.94 -23.75
C ASP A 125 -0.68 -3.69 -22.62
N ARG A 126 -0.31 -3.98 -21.36
CA ARG A 126 -1.10 -3.59 -20.19
C ARG A 126 -1.03 -2.10 -19.94
N LEU A 127 0.13 -1.46 -20.00
CA LEU A 127 0.24 -0.02 -19.80
C LEU A 127 -0.59 0.73 -20.84
N THR A 128 -0.45 0.35 -22.11
CA THR A 128 -1.21 0.89 -23.23
C THR A 128 -2.70 0.58 -23.09
N ALA A 129 -3.09 -0.65 -22.75
CA ALA A 129 -4.49 -0.97 -22.46
C ALA A 129 -5.04 -0.20 -21.25
N ASN A 130 -4.22 0.14 -20.26
CA ASN A 130 -4.62 0.95 -19.12
C ASN A 130 -4.68 2.46 -19.44
N THR A 131 -4.19 2.90 -20.61
CA THR A 131 -4.30 4.30 -21.01
C THR A 131 -5.76 4.71 -21.20
N GLY A 132 -6.11 5.95 -20.84
CA GLY A 132 -7.48 6.47 -20.95
C GLY A 132 -8.44 6.03 -19.84
N GLY A 133 -8.24 4.87 -19.22
CA GLY A 133 -9.13 4.29 -18.20
C GLY A 133 -9.00 4.87 -16.78
N GLY A 134 -8.24 5.96 -16.59
CA GLY A 134 -7.83 6.46 -15.26
C GLY A 134 -8.98 6.71 -14.29
N LEU A 135 -10.09 7.31 -14.75
CA LEU A 135 -11.26 7.56 -13.90
C LEU A 135 -11.97 6.27 -13.51
N SER A 136 -12.10 5.33 -14.45
CA SER A 136 -12.66 3.99 -14.22
C SER A 136 -11.86 3.21 -13.16
N ILE A 137 -10.52 3.28 -13.25
CA ILE A 137 -9.61 2.69 -12.26
C ILE A 137 -9.80 3.34 -10.89
N ILE A 138 -9.97 4.66 -10.81
CA ILE A 138 -10.24 5.35 -9.54
C ILE A 138 -11.56 4.87 -8.93
N LEU A 139 -12.63 4.74 -9.71
CA LEU A 139 -13.93 4.27 -9.23
C LEU A 139 -13.88 2.82 -8.73
N MET A 140 -13.03 1.97 -9.32
CA MET A 140 -12.82 0.60 -8.83
C MET A 140 -12.25 0.55 -7.41
N TYR A 141 -11.67 1.63 -6.86
CA TYR A 141 -11.24 1.63 -5.45
C TYR A 141 -12.43 1.77 -4.48
N ALA A 142 -13.65 2.08 -4.97
CA ALA A 142 -14.82 2.33 -4.13
C ALA A 142 -15.32 1.11 -3.35
N TYR A 143 -14.95 -0.12 -3.73
CA TYR A 143 -15.40 -1.29 -2.96
C TYR A 143 -14.78 -1.33 -1.56
N ILE A 144 -13.53 -0.87 -1.37
CA ILE A 144 -12.87 -0.87 -0.06
C ILE A 144 -13.64 -0.03 0.97
N PRO A 145 -13.94 1.27 0.72
CA PRO A 145 -14.77 2.06 1.63
C PRO A 145 -16.19 1.49 1.76
N ALA A 146 -16.74 0.85 0.72
CA ALA A 146 -18.05 0.19 0.80
C ALA A 146 -18.06 -0.94 1.84
N LEU A 147 -17.07 -1.84 1.78
CA LEU A 147 -16.94 -2.97 2.70
C LEU A 147 -16.68 -2.52 4.13
N ILE A 148 -15.84 -1.50 4.29
CA ILE A 148 -15.60 -0.85 5.59
C ILE A 148 -16.93 -0.33 6.16
N LEU A 149 -17.75 0.33 5.35
CA LEU A 149 -19.04 0.86 5.79
C LEU A 149 -20.04 -0.25 6.14
N ILE A 150 -20.10 -1.34 5.37
CA ILE A 150 -20.93 -2.52 5.69
C ILE A 150 -20.52 -3.08 7.07
N TYR A 151 -19.23 -3.27 7.27
CA TYR A 151 -18.72 -3.89 8.48
C TYR A 151 -18.91 -3.02 9.73
N ILE A 152 -18.69 -1.70 9.63
CA ILE A 152 -18.93 -0.77 10.75
C ILE A 152 -20.42 -0.63 11.06
N SER A 153 -21.29 -0.72 10.05
CA SER A 153 -22.75 -0.56 10.25
C SER A 153 -23.36 -1.69 11.08
N LYS A 154 -22.89 -2.92 10.87
CA LYS A 154 -23.33 -4.11 11.64
C LYS A 154 -22.10 -4.96 11.98
N PRO A 155 -21.35 -4.58 13.02
CA PRO A 155 -20.13 -5.29 13.37
C PRO A 155 -20.51 -6.65 13.96
N SER A 156 -20.27 -7.73 13.20
CA SER A 156 -20.45 -9.11 13.65
C SER A 156 -19.45 -10.05 12.96
N LYS A 157 -19.23 -11.23 13.53
CA LYS A 157 -18.37 -12.26 12.89
C LYS A 157 -18.89 -12.70 11.52
N ILE A 158 -20.21 -12.77 11.35
CA ILE A 158 -20.85 -13.12 10.08
C ILE A 158 -20.62 -11.98 9.05
N SER A 159 -20.82 -10.74 9.47
CA SER A 159 -20.56 -9.55 8.64
C SER A 159 -19.11 -9.50 8.18
N LEU A 160 -18.17 -9.84 9.05
CA LEU A 160 -16.75 -9.95 8.70
C LEU A 160 -16.51 -10.98 7.59
N ILE A 161 -17.06 -12.19 7.71
CA ILE A 161 -16.89 -13.25 6.70
C ILE A 161 -17.48 -12.79 5.36
N ILE A 162 -18.68 -12.22 5.38
CA ILE A 162 -19.33 -11.67 4.16
C ILE A 162 -18.44 -10.58 3.53
N CYS A 163 -17.92 -9.64 4.33
CA CYS A 163 -17.06 -8.58 3.83
C CYS A 163 -15.74 -9.12 3.28
N LEU A 164 -15.16 -10.15 3.89
CA LEU A 164 -13.94 -10.81 3.39
C LEU A 164 -14.20 -11.52 2.06
N LEU A 165 -15.28 -12.29 1.95
CA LEU A 165 -15.67 -12.95 0.69
C LEU A 165 -15.92 -11.94 -0.42
N LEU A 166 -16.65 -10.86 -0.12
CA LEU A 166 -16.93 -9.79 -1.08
C LEU A 166 -15.65 -9.01 -1.45
N SER A 167 -14.72 -8.82 -0.50
CA SER A 167 -13.39 -8.22 -0.76
C SER A 167 -12.58 -9.07 -1.74
N VAL A 168 -12.54 -10.39 -1.54
CA VAL A 168 -11.86 -11.31 -2.45
C VAL A 168 -12.53 -11.28 -3.83
N PHE A 169 -13.87 -11.32 -3.89
CA PHE A 169 -14.61 -11.26 -5.15
C PHE A 169 -14.32 -9.97 -5.94
N CYS A 170 -14.52 -8.79 -5.34
CA CYS A 170 -14.23 -7.51 -5.98
C CYS A 170 -12.74 -7.34 -6.31
N GLY A 171 -11.85 -7.83 -5.43
CA GLY A 171 -10.41 -7.82 -5.67
C GLY A 171 -9.99 -8.69 -6.85
N LEU A 172 -10.61 -9.86 -7.04
CA LEU A 172 -10.33 -10.77 -8.16
C LEU A 172 -10.83 -10.19 -9.48
N ILE A 173 -12.03 -9.58 -9.50
CA ILE A 173 -12.51 -8.84 -10.69
C ILE A 173 -11.51 -7.75 -11.05
N TYR A 174 -11.05 -6.96 -10.07
CA TYR A 174 -10.04 -5.93 -10.31
C TYR A 174 -8.73 -6.51 -10.83
N TYR A 175 -8.26 -7.62 -10.24
CA TYR A 175 -7.06 -8.32 -10.69
C TYR A 175 -7.17 -8.75 -12.15
N VAL A 176 -8.30 -9.32 -12.57
CA VAL A 176 -8.52 -9.74 -13.96
C VAL A 176 -8.61 -8.54 -14.89
N VAL A 177 -9.37 -7.52 -14.53
CA VAL A 177 -9.64 -6.38 -15.42
C VAL A 177 -8.37 -5.55 -15.67
N ILE A 178 -7.58 -5.27 -14.63
CA ILE A 178 -6.35 -4.45 -14.72
C ILE A 178 -5.12 -5.26 -15.12
N GLY A 179 -5.22 -6.59 -15.17
CA GLY A 179 -4.13 -7.45 -15.63
C GLY A 179 -3.07 -7.75 -14.56
N GLY A 180 -3.53 -8.19 -13.38
CA GLY A 180 -2.68 -8.82 -12.37
C GLY A 180 -2.30 -7.94 -11.18
N SER A 181 -3.04 -6.87 -10.92
CA SER A 181 -2.80 -6.00 -9.76
C SER A 181 -3.30 -6.65 -8.46
N ARG A 182 -2.36 -7.16 -7.66
CA ARG A 182 -2.61 -7.84 -6.37
C ARG A 182 -2.83 -6.87 -5.21
N ASN A 183 -2.30 -5.68 -5.38
CA ASN A 183 -2.11 -4.66 -4.36
C ASN A 183 -3.42 -4.22 -3.73
N VAL A 184 -4.43 -4.00 -4.57
CA VAL A 184 -5.76 -3.55 -4.15
C VAL A 184 -6.50 -4.64 -3.37
N LEU A 185 -6.42 -5.90 -3.83
CA LEU A 185 -6.99 -7.06 -3.14
C LEU A 185 -6.40 -7.22 -1.73
N ALA A 186 -5.07 -7.20 -1.62
CA ALA A 186 -4.39 -7.35 -0.33
C ALA A 186 -4.72 -6.21 0.64
N ALA A 187 -4.68 -4.96 0.16
CA ALA A 187 -4.97 -3.79 0.98
C ALA A 187 -6.43 -3.76 1.50
N GLY A 188 -7.39 -4.17 0.68
CA GLY A 188 -8.79 -4.30 1.09
C GLY A 188 -8.98 -5.32 2.21
N ILE A 189 -8.39 -6.51 2.08
CA ILE A 189 -8.40 -7.55 3.12
C ILE A 189 -7.73 -7.06 4.41
N PHE A 190 -6.56 -6.43 4.31
CA PHE A 190 -5.83 -5.91 5.47
C PHE A 190 -6.65 -4.88 6.25
N SER A 191 -7.32 -3.96 5.55
CA SER A 191 -8.15 -2.92 6.17
C SER A 191 -9.33 -3.51 6.94
N LEU A 192 -9.92 -4.61 6.44
CA LEU A 192 -10.99 -5.34 7.14
C LEU A 192 -10.47 -6.13 8.35
N ILE A 193 -9.31 -6.78 8.23
CA ILE A 193 -8.67 -7.48 9.35
C ILE A 193 -8.37 -6.50 10.49
N TYR A 194 -7.88 -5.30 10.16
CA TYR A 194 -7.68 -4.26 11.16
C TYR A 194 -8.97 -3.92 11.91
N LEU A 195 -10.07 -3.65 11.19
CA LEU A 195 -11.35 -3.38 11.84
C LEU A 195 -11.82 -4.56 12.69
N ALA A 196 -11.56 -5.78 12.25
CA ALA A 196 -11.92 -6.98 12.99
C ALA A 196 -11.11 -7.15 14.28
N LEU A 197 -9.86 -6.69 14.31
CA LEU A 197 -9.06 -6.59 15.53
C LEU A 197 -9.59 -5.48 16.44
N TYR A 198 -9.98 -4.33 15.90
CA TYR A 198 -10.57 -3.22 16.65
C TYR A 198 -11.87 -3.64 17.37
N PHE A 199 -12.79 -4.29 16.66
CA PHE A 199 -14.04 -4.82 17.23
C PHE A 199 -13.85 -6.14 18.02
N LYS A 200 -12.61 -6.65 18.15
CA LYS A 200 -12.27 -7.90 18.87
C LYS A 200 -13.01 -9.14 18.35
N HIS A 201 -13.32 -9.19 17.05
CA HIS A 201 -14.00 -10.33 16.41
C HIS A 201 -13.04 -11.45 15.98
N ILE A 202 -11.75 -11.16 15.88
CA ILE A 202 -10.69 -12.12 15.51
C ILE A 202 -9.85 -12.49 16.73
N THR A 203 -9.52 -13.78 16.86
CA THR A 203 -8.53 -14.27 17.82
C THR A 203 -7.11 -14.23 17.22
N LYS A 204 -6.07 -14.18 18.07
CA LYS A 204 -4.66 -14.21 17.60
C LYS A 204 -4.33 -15.42 16.71
N LYS A 205 -4.95 -16.58 16.98
CA LYS A 205 -4.79 -17.81 16.18
C LYS A 205 -5.36 -17.66 14.78
N PHE A 206 -6.56 -17.07 14.68
CA PHE A 206 -7.21 -16.84 13.39
C PHE A 206 -6.47 -15.76 12.57
N LEU A 207 -5.91 -14.75 13.24
CA LEU A 207 -5.03 -13.77 12.58
C LEU A 207 -3.81 -14.44 11.95
N ALA A 208 -3.13 -15.33 12.68
CA ALA A 208 -1.97 -16.07 12.17
C ALA A 208 -2.34 -16.92 10.94
N LEU A 209 -3.49 -17.61 10.97
CA LEU A 209 -3.99 -18.39 9.84
C LEU A 209 -4.21 -17.50 8.61
N ILE A 210 -4.87 -16.34 8.77
CA ILE A 210 -5.13 -15.41 7.66
C ILE A 210 -3.81 -14.89 7.06
N ILE A 211 -2.81 -14.58 7.89
CA ILE A 211 -1.50 -14.11 7.41
C ILE A 211 -0.84 -15.19 6.56
N VAL A 212 -0.77 -16.43 7.05
CA VAL A 212 -0.17 -17.55 6.31
C VAL A 212 -0.91 -17.80 5.00
N CYS A 213 -2.24 -17.96 5.04
CA CYS A 213 -3.04 -18.16 3.83
C CYS A 213 -2.93 -16.98 2.85
N GLY A 214 -2.85 -15.76 3.35
CA GLY A 214 -2.70 -14.55 2.55
C GLY A 214 -1.38 -14.51 1.78
N VAL A 215 -0.26 -14.82 2.44
CA VAL A 215 1.07 -14.90 1.81
C VAL A 215 1.07 -15.97 0.71
N PHE A 216 0.59 -17.18 1.01
CA PHE A 216 0.50 -18.25 0.01
C PHE A 216 -0.37 -17.85 -1.20
N THR A 217 -1.50 -17.20 -0.97
CA THR A 217 -2.39 -16.75 -2.05
C THR A 217 -1.71 -15.71 -2.94
N LEU A 218 -1.02 -14.72 -2.34
CA LEU A 218 -0.32 -13.67 -3.09
C LEU A 218 0.84 -14.22 -3.91
N MET A 219 1.53 -15.25 -3.41
CA MET A 219 2.58 -15.97 -4.14
C MET A 219 2.01 -16.75 -5.33
N ILE A 220 0.91 -17.47 -5.14
CA ILE A 220 0.26 -18.20 -6.25
C ILE A 220 -0.20 -17.22 -7.33
N LEU A 221 -0.80 -16.09 -6.96
CA LEU A 221 -1.20 -15.04 -7.90
C LEU A 221 -0.01 -14.37 -8.60
N GLU A 222 1.17 -14.40 -7.98
CA GLU A 222 2.41 -13.93 -8.61
C GLU A 222 2.91 -14.90 -9.65
N LEU A 223 2.97 -16.17 -9.28
CA LEU A 223 3.42 -17.21 -10.17
C LEU A 223 2.46 -17.35 -11.34
N TYR A 224 1.15 -17.25 -11.14
CA TYR A 224 0.20 -17.22 -12.25
C TYR A 224 0.41 -16.03 -13.20
N ARG A 225 0.95 -14.90 -12.70
CA ARG A 225 1.24 -13.74 -13.54
C ARG A 225 2.47 -13.97 -14.43
N TYR A 226 3.43 -14.77 -13.99
CA TYR A 226 4.73 -14.96 -14.68
C TYR A 226 4.88 -16.34 -15.34
N ALA A 227 4.22 -17.36 -14.81
CA ALA A 227 4.14 -18.70 -15.39
C ALA A 227 2.96 -18.72 -16.36
N ASN A 228 3.25 -19.03 -17.62
CA ASN A 228 2.22 -19.12 -18.67
C ASN A 228 1.20 -20.23 -18.41
N ASN A 229 1.48 -21.16 -17.47
CA ASN A 229 0.58 -22.25 -17.05
C ASN A 229 0.57 -22.44 -15.52
N ILE A 230 -0.60 -22.83 -14.98
CA ILE A 230 -0.80 -23.17 -13.57
C ILE A 230 0.08 -24.36 -13.15
N THR A 231 0.31 -25.31 -14.06
CA THR A 231 1.13 -26.51 -13.81
C THR A 231 2.59 -26.15 -13.53
N ASP A 232 3.14 -25.18 -14.25
CA ASP A 232 4.53 -24.72 -14.07
C ASP A 232 4.68 -23.94 -12.77
N ALA A 233 3.68 -23.13 -12.40
CA ALA A 233 3.62 -22.45 -11.10
C ALA A 233 3.56 -23.44 -9.94
N ILE A 234 2.75 -24.50 -10.04
CA ILE A 234 2.64 -25.55 -9.02
C ILE A 234 3.94 -26.35 -8.93
N ASN A 235 4.56 -26.69 -10.06
CA ASN A 235 5.85 -27.37 -10.09
C ASN A 235 6.96 -26.51 -9.48
N PHE A 236 6.96 -25.20 -9.73
CA PHE A 236 7.88 -24.26 -9.09
C PHE A 236 7.66 -24.22 -7.57
N ILE A 237 6.41 -24.18 -7.09
CA ILE A 237 6.12 -24.19 -5.64
C ILE A 237 6.55 -25.51 -4.99
N MET A 238 6.24 -26.65 -5.62
CA MET A 238 6.47 -27.97 -5.03
C MET A 238 7.93 -28.42 -5.12
N ASN A 239 8.64 -28.07 -6.19
CA ASN A 239 10.02 -28.53 -6.44
C ASN A 239 11.06 -27.42 -6.28
N GLY A 240 10.65 -26.14 -6.27
CA GLY A 240 11.54 -24.99 -6.21
C GLY A 240 12.05 -24.65 -4.80
N GLY A 241 11.59 -25.34 -3.75
CA GLY A 241 12.13 -25.26 -2.40
C GLY A 241 12.48 -23.83 -1.93
N MET A 242 13.78 -23.55 -1.81
CA MET A 242 14.33 -22.26 -1.36
C MET A 242 14.13 -21.11 -2.37
N GLN A 243 14.06 -21.40 -3.68
CA GLN A 243 13.90 -20.38 -4.72
C GLN A 243 12.52 -19.70 -4.67
N VAL A 244 11.47 -20.46 -4.30
CA VAL A 244 10.11 -19.93 -4.11
C VAL A 244 10.06 -18.96 -2.94
N ILE A 245 10.82 -19.29 -1.89
CA ILE A 245 10.96 -18.48 -0.68
C ILE A 245 11.72 -17.20 -1.00
N LEU A 246 12.85 -17.29 -1.70
CA LEU A 246 13.61 -16.12 -2.17
C LEU A 246 12.78 -15.21 -3.08
N PHE A 247 12.06 -15.79 -4.05
CA PHE A 247 11.19 -15.04 -4.95
C PHE A 247 10.08 -14.29 -4.21
N ALA A 248 9.42 -14.94 -3.25
CA ALA A 248 8.46 -14.28 -2.38
C ALA A 248 9.11 -13.13 -1.59
N PHE A 249 10.34 -13.34 -1.11
CA PHE A 249 11.05 -12.37 -0.28
C PHE A 249 11.51 -11.14 -1.05
N GLU A 250 12.03 -11.28 -2.27
CA GLU A 250 12.30 -10.11 -3.13
C GLU A 250 11.02 -9.34 -3.44
N SER A 251 9.90 -10.06 -3.59
CA SER A 251 8.60 -9.43 -3.76
C SER A 251 8.06 -8.73 -2.52
N PHE A 252 8.54 -8.99 -1.30
CA PHE A 252 8.09 -8.29 -0.08
C PHE A 252 9.13 -7.30 0.48
N SER A 253 10.41 -7.52 0.22
CA SER A 253 11.54 -6.76 0.77
C SER A 253 12.59 -6.49 -0.33
N PRO A 254 12.34 -5.53 -1.25
CA PRO A 254 13.21 -5.28 -2.40
C PRO A 254 14.44 -4.43 -2.00
N MET A 255 15.22 -4.89 -1.02
CA MET A 255 16.34 -4.15 -0.45
C MET A 255 17.53 -4.02 -1.41
N HIS A 256 17.64 -4.91 -2.40
CA HIS A 256 18.55 -4.78 -3.53
C HIS A 256 18.42 -3.43 -4.25
N ALA A 257 17.22 -2.84 -4.27
CA ALA A 257 17.03 -1.53 -4.86
C ALA A 257 17.80 -0.43 -4.13
N VAL A 258 17.81 -0.46 -2.80
CA VAL A 258 18.57 0.50 -2.00
C VAL A 258 20.07 0.36 -2.22
N ILE A 259 20.56 -0.89 -2.31
CA ILE A 259 21.97 -1.18 -2.55
C ILE A 259 22.39 -0.60 -3.90
N ASN A 260 21.64 -0.90 -4.97
CA ASN A 260 21.92 -0.40 -6.32
C ASN A 260 21.85 1.14 -6.40
N ILE A 261 20.90 1.77 -5.70
CA ILE A 261 20.77 3.24 -5.65
C ILE A 261 21.99 3.85 -4.94
N ASN A 262 22.42 3.28 -3.81
CA ASN A 262 23.60 3.75 -3.09
C ASN A 262 24.86 3.61 -3.93
N GLU A 263 25.03 2.48 -4.62
CA GLU A 263 26.16 2.26 -5.52
C GLU A 263 26.17 3.28 -6.67
N ALA A 264 25.02 3.55 -7.28
CA ALA A 264 24.89 4.56 -8.34
C ALA A 264 25.19 5.98 -7.84
N LEU A 265 24.78 6.32 -6.62
CA LEU A 265 25.09 7.62 -5.98
C LEU A 265 26.57 7.75 -5.64
N ASP A 266 27.19 6.70 -5.09
CA ASP A 266 28.60 6.71 -4.69
C ASP A 266 29.53 6.84 -5.92
N LYS A 267 29.21 6.10 -6.99
CA LYS A 267 29.90 6.20 -8.28
C LYS A 267 29.58 7.47 -9.07
N ARG A 268 28.69 8.35 -8.55
CA ARG A 268 28.21 9.57 -9.21
C ARG A 268 27.64 9.32 -10.61
N LEU A 269 26.99 8.18 -10.80
CA LEU A 269 26.29 7.85 -12.04
C LEU A 269 24.96 8.61 -12.14
N ILE A 270 24.39 8.99 -11.00
CA ILE A 270 23.13 9.74 -10.90
C ILE A 270 23.28 10.95 -9.98
N GLU A 271 22.53 12.01 -10.30
CA GLU A 271 22.35 13.16 -9.41
C GLU A 271 21.03 13.04 -8.64
N PRO A 272 20.94 13.60 -7.41
CA PRO A 272 19.68 13.68 -6.69
C PRO A 272 18.60 14.39 -7.51
N GLN A 273 17.43 13.75 -7.65
CA GLN A 273 16.33 14.23 -8.49
C GLN A 273 15.42 15.24 -7.77
N TYR A 274 15.68 15.52 -6.50
CA TYR A 274 14.87 16.39 -5.64
C TYR A 274 13.39 15.97 -5.66
N LEU A 275 12.45 16.91 -5.72
CA LEU A 275 11.02 16.62 -5.71
C LEU A 275 10.42 16.41 -7.11
N SER A 276 11.22 16.45 -8.18
CA SER A 276 10.70 16.38 -9.55
C SER A 276 10.01 15.03 -9.82
N THR A 277 10.71 13.93 -9.55
CA THR A 277 10.22 12.55 -9.66
C THR A 277 9.06 12.26 -8.69
N PHE A 278 9.04 12.90 -7.52
CA PHE A 278 7.93 12.84 -6.57
C PHE A 278 6.65 13.46 -7.15
N PHE A 279 6.74 14.67 -7.71
CA PHE A 279 5.56 15.35 -8.26
C PHE A 279 5.07 14.71 -9.55
N ASN A 280 5.97 14.12 -10.34
CA ASN A 280 5.63 13.38 -11.54
C ASN A 280 4.63 12.25 -11.27
N GLU A 281 4.65 11.61 -10.10
CA GLU A 281 3.68 10.59 -9.70
C GLU A 281 2.22 11.09 -9.81
N PHE A 282 1.96 12.35 -9.44
CA PHE A 282 0.60 12.91 -9.47
C PHE A 282 0.11 13.26 -10.86
N SER A 283 1.03 13.39 -11.83
CA SER A 283 0.66 13.61 -13.23
C SER A 283 -0.16 12.43 -13.79
N ILE A 284 -0.03 11.23 -13.20
CA ILE A 284 -0.83 10.03 -13.53
C ILE A 284 -2.33 10.28 -13.33
N ILE A 285 -2.71 11.12 -12.36
CA ILE A 285 -4.12 11.45 -12.07
C ILE A 285 -4.76 12.27 -13.18
N ILE A 286 -3.97 13.11 -13.87
CA ILE A 286 -4.48 14.03 -14.90
C ILE A 286 -5.11 13.21 -16.04
N PRO A 287 -6.42 13.34 -16.29
CA PRO A 287 -7.09 12.66 -17.39
C PRO A 287 -6.47 13.06 -18.74
N ARG A 288 -6.38 12.11 -19.67
CA ARG A 288 -5.81 12.36 -21.02
C ARG A 288 -6.60 13.41 -21.82
N PHE A 289 -7.90 13.58 -21.58
CA PHE A 289 -8.65 14.66 -22.23
C PHE A 289 -8.25 16.07 -21.75
N LEU A 290 -7.58 16.21 -20.60
CA LEU A 290 -7.01 17.47 -20.14
C LEU A 290 -5.54 17.64 -20.55
N TRP A 291 -4.88 16.55 -20.96
CA TRP A 291 -3.49 16.53 -21.42
C TRP A 291 -3.34 15.44 -22.48
N GLU A 292 -3.61 15.80 -23.73
CA GLU A 292 -3.66 14.87 -24.86
C GLU A 292 -2.29 14.21 -25.10
N ASP A 293 -1.22 15.01 -25.09
CA ASP A 293 0.18 14.58 -25.27
C ASP A 293 0.82 13.98 -24.01
N LYS A 294 0.00 13.52 -23.04
CA LYS A 294 0.52 12.92 -21.81
C LYS A 294 1.41 11.70 -22.12
N PRO A 295 2.66 11.65 -21.62
CA PRO A 295 3.52 10.49 -21.78
C PRO A 295 2.83 9.20 -21.28
N ILE A 296 3.07 8.09 -21.97
CA ILE A 296 2.60 6.77 -21.53
C ILE A 296 3.33 6.36 -20.25
N ASN A 297 4.65 6.57 -20.24
CA ASN A 297 5.50 6.37 -19.08
C ASN A 297 5.89 7.73 -18.52
N VAL A 298 5.56 7.95 -17.25
CA VAL A 298 5.95 9.14 -16.52
C VAL A 298 7.18 8.80 -15.68
N LEU A 299 8.20 9.65 -15.72
CA LEU A 299 9.43 9.49 -14.95
C LEU A 299 9.19 9.80 -13.46
N ASN A 300 8.57 8.86 -12.76
CA ASN A 300 8.47 8.83 -11.30
C ASN A 300 9.67 8.09 -10.69
N ASN A 301 9.77 8.03 -9.35
CA ASN A 301 10.90 7.37 -8.70
C ASN A 301 11.07 5.88 -9.09
N GLY A 302 9.96 5.16 -9.28
CA GLY A 302 10.02 3.75 -9.69
C GLY A 302 10.53 3.57 -11.12
N TYR A 303 10.05 4.40 -12.05
CA TYR A 303 10.51 4.38 -13.42
C TYR A 303 11.95 4.87 -13.54
N PHE A 304 12.33 5.91 -12.80
CA PHE A 304 13.71 6.40 -12.71
C PHE A 304 14.67 5.30 -12.20
N TYR A 305 14.32 4.60 -11.12
CA TYR A 305 15.10 3.47 -10.63
C TYR A 305 15.26 2.37 -11.68
N THR A 306 14.20 2.06 -12.41
CA THR A 306 14.22 0.99 -13.41
C THR A 306 15.08 1.34 -14.62
N THR A 307 14.92 2.56 -15.15
CA THR A 307 15.54 2.97 -16.41
C THR A 307 16.94 3.52 -16.21
N GLU A 308 17.12 4.48 -15.30
CA GLU A 308 18.39 5.20 -15.13
C GLU A 308 19.39 4.42 -14.25
N ILE A 309 18.91 3.68 -13.24
CA ILE A 309 19.80 3.00 -12.28
C ILE A 309 20.06 1.56 -12.71
N LEU A 310 19.01 0.79 -13.01
CA LEU A 310 19.19 -0.59 -13.46
C LEU A 310 19.58 -0.71 -14.93
N SER A 311 19.53 0.38 -15.71
CA SER A 311 19.72 0.37 -17.17
C SER A 311 18.83 -0.69 -17.86
N LEU A 312 17.66 -0.93 -17.28
CA LEU A 312 16.69 -1.85 -17.84
C LEU A 312 15.74 -1.04 -18.72
N ASP A 313 15.90 -1.21 -20.03
CA ASP A 313 14.87 -0.86 -21.03
C ASP A 313 13.62 -1.75 -20.90
N THR A 314 13.59 -2.62 -19.88
CA THR A 314 12.45 -3.48 -19.63
C THR A 314 11.26 -2.63 -19.21
N ASN A 315 10.14 -2.95 -19.81
CA ASN A 315 8.88 -2.29 -19.56
C ASN A 315 8.41 -2.40 -18.11
N LEU A 316 9.05 -3.18 -17.23
CA LEU A 316 8.59 -3.45 -15.87
C LEU A 316 9.10 -2.43 -14.85
N THR A 317 8.21 -1.61 -14.27
CA THR A 317 8.57 -0.72 -13.16
C THR A 317 8.92 -1.50 -11.89
N MET A 318 10.18 -1.43 -11.47
CA MET A 318 10.64 -1.93 -10.18
C MET A 318 10.50 -0.88 -9.08
N SER A 319 10.44 -1.39 -7.85
CA SER A 319 10.14 -0.58 -6.67
C SER A 319 11.42 -0.16 -5.94
N PRO A 320 11.65 1.13 -5.71
CA PRO A 320 12.87 1.63 -5.08
C PRO A 320 12.86 1.53 -3.55
N THR A 321 11.75 1.17 -2.88
CA THR A 321 11.52 1.32 -1.42
C THR A 321 11.42 2.76 -0.94
N PHE A 322 10.80 2.97 0.23
CA PHE A 322 10.74 4.28 0.86
C PHE A 322 12.13 4.89 1.14
N LEU A 323 13.10 4.06 1.54
CA LEU A 323 14.48 4.52 1.69
C LEU A 323 15.08 4.88 0.33
N GLY A 324 14.90 4.05 -0.69
CA GLY A 324 15.44 4.34 -2.03
C GLY A 324 14.81 5.57 -2.67
N THR A 325 13.50 5.83 -2.50
CA THR A 325 12.92 7.11 -2.95
C THR A 325 13.52 8.29 -2.20
N SER A 326 13.76 8.15 -0.89
CA SER A 326 14.44 9.18 -0.10
C SER A 326 15.88 9.43 -0.58
N LEU A 327 16.60 8.38 -1.00
CA LEU A 327 17.94 8.48 -1.59
C LEU A 327 17.92 9.11 -2.99
N ILE A 328 16.97 8.74 -3.86
CA ILE A 328 16.81 9.33 -5.19
C ILE A 328 16.49 10.83 -5.08
N MET A 329 15.60 11.21 -4.15
CA MET A 329 15.19 12.60 -3.98
C MET A 329 16.26 13.45 -3.28
N PHE A 330 16.85 12.97 -2.19
CA PHE A 330 17.69 13.79 -1.31
C PHE A 330 19.17 13.39 -1.28
N GLY A 331 19.55 12.31 -1.94
CA GLY A 331 20.90 11.74 -1.92
C GLY A 331 21.28 11.11 -0.58
N SER A 332 22.49 10.54 -0.54
CA SER A 332 23.02 9.77 0.60
C SER A 332 23.21 10.59 1.89
N TRP A 333 23.22 11.93 1.80
CA TRP A 333 23.45 12.82 2.95
C TRP A 333 22.16 13.34 3.59
N PHE A 334 21.07 13.48 2.84
CA PHE A 334 19.82 14.09 3.31
C PHE A 334 18.62 13.13 3.35
N TYR A 335 18.78 11.85 3.00
CA TYR A 335 17.69 10.84 3.06
C TYR A 335 16.96 10.81 4.40
N TRP A 336 17.66 11.11 5.50
CA TRP A 336 17.13 11.13 6.86
C TRP A 336 16.00 12.15 7.06
N VAL A 337 15.92 13.20 6.23
CA VAL A 337 14.81 14.16 6.20
C VAL A 337 13.48 13.46 5.91
N GLY A 338 13.48 12.43 5.06
CA GLY A 338 12.31 11.61 4.79
C GLY A 338 11.75 10.95 6.06
N GLY A 339 12.62 10.56 6.99
CA GLY A 339 12.25 9.95 8.27
C GLY A 339 11.58 10.95 9.22
N PHE A 340 12.13 12.17 9.31
CA PHE A 340 11.52 13.25 10.07
C PHE A 340 10.13 13.59 9.53
N ILE A 341 10.02 13.85 8.22
CA ILE A 341 8.74 14.19 7.57
C ILE A 341 7.71 13.08 7.77
N SER A 342 8.11 11.82 7.59
CA SER A 342 7.20 10.68 7.77
C SER A 342 6.69 10.55 9.19
N GLY A 343 7.55 10.77 10.21
CA GLY A 343 7.11 10.79 11.61
C GLY A 343 6.05 11.85 11.89
N VAL A 344 6.19 13.05 11.32
CA VAL A 344 5.19 14.13 11.41
C VAL A 344 3.88 13.72 10.73
N ILE A 345 3.96 13.17 9.51
CA ILE A 345 2.77 12.80 8.72
C ILE A 345 1.99 11.67 9.39
N LEU A 346 2.67 10.63 9.89
CA LEU A 346 2.03 9.55 10.65
C LEU A 346 1.29 10.09 11.88
N PHE A 347 1.91 11.03 12.60
CA PHE A 347 1.26 11.70 13.74
C PHE A 347 0.01 12.48 13.30
N ILE A 348 0.10 13.24 12.20
CA ILE A 348 -1.03 14.00 11.66
C ILE A 348 -2.18 13.05 11.27
N PHE A 349 -1.89 11.93 10.61
CA PHE A 349 -2.91 10.95 10.23
C PHE A 349 -3.56 10.29 11.44
N ASP A 350 -2.78 9.84 12.42
CA ASP A 350 -3.33 9.24 13.64
C ASP A 350 -4.17 10.25 14.44
N ARG A 351 -3.67 11.48 14.61
CA ARG A 351 -4.41 12.54 15.29
C ARG A 351 -5.70 12.87 14.55
N SER A 352 -5.64 12.98 13.22
CA SER A 352 -6.79 13.28 12.37
C SER A 352 -7.83 12.17 12.39
N PHE A 353 -7.39 10.91 12.35
CA PHE A 353 -8.27 9.75 12.43
C PHE A 353 -9.04 9.73 13.76
N SER A 354 -8.35 9.99 14.87
CA SER A 354 -8.96 10.01 16.20
C SER A 354 -9.86 11.22 16.47
N HIS A 355 -9.46 12.43 16.07
CA HIS A 355 -10.16 13.67 16.45
C HIS A 355 -11.19 14.15 15.43
N SER A 356 -11.15 13.70 14.18
CA SER A 356 -12.07 14.21 13.17
C SER A 356 -13.52 13.85 13.47
N SER A 357 -14.40 14.84 13.35
CA SER A 357 -15.86 14.63 13.34
C SER A 357 -16.37 14.27 11.93
N ASN A 358 -15.60 14.62 10.88
CA ASN A 358 -15.98 14.38 9.51
C ASN A 358 -15.88 12.89 9.15
N LEU A 359 -17.05 12.30 8.94
CA LEU A 359 -17.25 10.90 8.60
C LEU A 359 -16.53 10.47 7.31
N TYR A 360 -16.59 11.29 6.26
CA TYR A 360 -15.96 10.98 4.97
C TYR A 360 -14.45 10.90 5.11
N TRP A 361 -13.87 11.83 5.87
CA TRP A 361 -12.44 11.85 6.16
C TRP A 361 -11.98 10.62 6.94
N LYS A 362 -12.77 10.17 7.93
CA LYS A 362 -12.50 8.91 8.65
C LYS A 362 -12.51 7.69 7.74
N ILE A 363 -13.47 7.61 6.81
CA ILE A 363 -13.56 6.47 5.88
C ILE A 363 -12.37 6.49 4.90
N ILE A 364 -11.95 7.66 4.40
CA ILE A 364 -10.75 7.79 3.56
C ILE A 364 -9.54 7.24 4.32
N LEU A 365 -9.28 7.76 5.53
CA LEU A 365 -8.15 7.33 6.33
C LEU A 365 -8.23 5.84 6.71
N LEU A 366 -9.41 5.31 6.96
CA LEU A 366 -9.54 3.89 7.28
C LEU A 366 -9.29 2.99 6.06
N SER A 367 -9.69 3.45 4.87
CA SER A 367 -9.47 2.74 3.61
C SER A 367 -8.00 2.73 3.18
N SER A 368 -7.23 3.76 3.57
CA SER A 368 -5.80 3.85 3.27
C SER A 368 -4.89 3.08 4.23
N VAL A 369 -5.39 2.53 5.35
CA VAL A 369 -4.56 1.78 6.31
C VAL A 369 -3.84 0.60 5.63
N GLY A 370 -4.55 -0.19 4.82
CA GLY A 370 -3.95 -1.31 4.08
C GLY A 370 -2.90 -0.87 3.05
N TYR A 371 -2.91 0.41 2.67
CA TYR A 371 -1.97 0.95 1.69
C TYR A 371 -0.68 1.50 2.31
N LEU A 372 -0.55 1.51 3.65
CA LEU A 372 0.72 1.85 4.31
C LEU A 372 1.85 0.91 3.89
N PHE A 373 1.52 -0.32 3.47
CA PHE A 373 2.48 -1.21 2.84
C PHE A 373 3.13 -0.58 1.59
N PHE A 374 2.37 0.11 0.74
CA PHE A 374 2.90 0.78 -0.46
C PHE A 374 3.72 2.00 -0.14
N TRP A 375 3.40 2.72 0.94
CA TRP A 375 4.28 3.78 1.43
C TRP A 375 5.67 3.21 1.68
N VAL A 376 5.74 2.16 2.48
CA VAL A 376 7.02 1.55 2.87
C VAL A 376 7.71 0.88 1.68
N ARG A 377 6.98 0.06 0.92
CA ARG A 377 7.54 -0.79 -0.14
C ARG A 377 7.87 0.00 -1.39
N ASP A 378 7.03 0.92 -1.84
CA ASP A 378 7.18 1.59 -3.13
C ASP A 378 7.60 3.05 -3.00
N GLY A 379 7.04 3.77 -2.03
CA GLY A 379 7.35 5.18 -1.82
C GLY A 379 6.19 5.96 -1.24
N PHE A 380 6.49 7.10 -0.62
CA PHE A 380 5.47 7.97 -0.03
C PHE A 380 4.53 8.56 -1.09
N GLU A 381 5.06 8.93 -2.24
CA GLU A 381 4.34 9.43 -3.41
C GLU A 381 3.25 8.45 -3.89
N VAL A 382 3.56 7.15 -3.91
CA VAL A 382 2.62 6.09 -4.32
C VAL A 382 1.46 6.00 -3.32
N PHE A 383 1.77 6.10 -2.03
CA PHE A 383 0.74 6.17 -1.00
C PHE A 383 -0.13 7.43 -1.12
N CYS A 384 0.47 8.60 -1.35
CA CYS A 384 -0.25 9.85 -1.57
C CYS A 384 -1.18 9.77 -2.79
N TYR A 385 -0.69 9.20 -3.90
CA TYR A 385 -1.50 8.96 -5.10
C TYR A 385 -2.74 8.13 -4.77
N ILE A 386 -2.60 7.06 -4.00
CA ILE A 386 -3.72 6.21 -3.58
C ILE A 386 -4.68 6.94 -2.64
N LEU A 387 -4.16 7.75 -1.71
CA LEU A 387 -4.98 8.57 -0.82
C LEU A 387 -5.83 9.57 -1.61
N ILE A 388 -5.28 10.15 -2.69
CA ILE A 388 -6.05 11.02 -3.60
C ILE A 388 -7.16 10.24 -4.32
N LYS A 389 -6.93 8.99 -4.73
CA LYS A 389 -8.00 8.16 -5.32
C LYS A 389 -9.17 8.00 -4.36
N PHE A 390 -8.90 7.66 -3.10
CA PHE A 390 -9.94 7.57 -2.08
C PHE A 390 -10.64 8.90 -1.84
N PHE A 391 -9.89 10.01 -1.85
CA PHE A 391 -10.48 11.34 -1.75
C PHE A 391 -11.46 11.63 -2.90
N ILE A 392 -11.07 11.36 -4.16
CA ILE A 392 -11.92 11.54 -5.34
C ILE A 392 -13.18 10.68 -5.24
N VAL A 393 -13.04 9.39 -4.92
CA VAL A 393 -14.18 8.48 -4.75
C VAL A 393 -15.15 8.99 -3.68
N MET A 394 -14.64 9.38 -2.52
CA MET A 394 -15.47 9.84 -1.41
C MET A 394 -16.08 11.22 -1.68
N PHE A 395 -15.41 12.07 -2.47
CA PHE A 395 -15.96 13.32 -2.96
C PHE A 395 -17.14 13.08 -3.90
N ILE A 396 -17.00 12.18 -4.89
CA ILE A 396 -18.09 11.79 -5.80
C ILE A 396 -19.27 11.23 -4.99
N TYR A 397 -19.00 10.30 -4.08
CA TYR A 397 -20.00 9.70 -3.20
C TYR A 397 -20.76 10.75 -2.36
N LYS A 398 -20.05 11.71 -1.76
CA LYS A 398 -20.66 12.80 -0.98
C LYS A 398 -21.61 13.64 -1.84
N ASN A 399 -21.18 14.05 -3.03
CA ASN A 399 -22.00 14.87 -3.93
C ASN A 399 -23.24 14.11 -4.42
N LEU A 400 -23.08 12.86 -4.83
CA LEU A 400 -24.22 12.02 -5.22
C LEU A 400 -25.23 11.82 -4.09
N THR A 401 -24.74 11.66 -2.86
CA THR A 401 -25.63 11.55 -1.68
C THR A 401 -26.41 12.84 -1.42
N ILE A 402 -25.80 14.01 -1.63
CA ILE A 402 -26.47 15.31 -1.51
C ILE A 402 -27.55 15.46 -2.59
N ILE A 403 -27.22 15.11 -3.83
CA ILE A 403 -28.17 15.16 -4.96
C ILE A 403 -29.35 14.23 -4.71
N TYR A 404 -29.09 12.98 -4.32
CA TYR A 404 -30.14 12.00 -4.00
C TYR A 404 -31.09 12.50 -2.91
N LYS A 405 -30.55 13.06 -1.81
CA LYS A 405 -31.37 13.64 -0.74
C LYS A 405 -32.19 14.86 -1.18
N SER A 406 -31.63 15.68 -2.08
CA SER A 406 -32.33 16.83 -2.66
C SER A 406 -33.51 16.39 -3.54
N LEU A 407 -33.30 15.36 -4.37
CA LEU A 407 -34.35 14.79 -5.23
C LEU A 407 -35.44 14.08 -4.41
N ALA A 408 -35.07 13.32 -3.38
CA ALA A 408 -36.04 12.65 -2.52
C ALA A 408 -36.96 13.64 -1.80
N ARG A 409 -36.44 14.78 -1.32
CA ARG A 409 -37.25 15.84 -0.69
C ARG A 409 -38.22 16.53 -1.65
N LYS A 410 -37.94 16.54 -2.96
CA LYS A 410 -38.85 17.11 -3.96
C LYS A 410 -40.05 16.22 -4.27
N ASN A 411 -39.98 14.93 -3.98
CA ASN A 411 -41.07 13.97 -4.22
C ASN A 411 -41.99 13.79 -3.00
N GLU A 412 -41.71 14.47 -1.88
CA GLU A 412 -42.55 14.49 -0.67
C GLU A 412 -43.48 15.72 -0.61
N PHE A 413 -43.49 16.54 -1.67
CA PHE A 413 -44.45 17.61 -1.94
C PHE A 413 -45.18 17.30 -3.24
#